data_AF-A0AAV0JVR7-F1
#
_entry.id   AF-A0AAV0JVR7-F1
#
_cell.length_a   1.000
_cell.length_b   1.000
_cell.length_c   1.000
_cell.angle_alpha   90.00
_cell.angle_beta   90.00
_cell.angle_gamma   90.00
#
_symmetry.space_group_name_H-M   'P 1'
#
loop_
_entity.id
_entity.type
_entity.pdbx_description
1 polymer ?
#
loop_
_entity_poly.entity_id
_entity_poly.type
_entity_poly.pdbx_seq_one_letter_code
_entity_poly.pdbx_strand_id
1 'polypeptide(L)'
;MWIDRPKEAGQLQHPTVHAVAVGSGSGGPQRGIRLAVSKVSWDSYADGGELNGRSREVRRDGGYNVANCMRAVAEPLLVSQFGPGEVIDDEVFRWYRAIVTERMAKEKTEFVNVIVSLTKSRRC
;
A
#
# COMPACT_ATOMS: atom_id res chain seq x y z
N MET A 1 2.95 30.18 -17.27
CA MET A 1 2.26 29.48 -18.36
C MET A 1 1.52 28.31 -17.75
N TRP A 2 0.21 28.43 -17.61
CA TRP A 2 -0.66 27.36 -17.13
C TRP A 2 -0.76 26.30 -18.24
N ILE A 3 -0.58 25.03 -17.90
CA ILE A 3 -1.04 23.93 -18.75
C ILE A 3 -1.84 22.97 -17.87
N ASP A 4 -3.03 22.68 -18.38
CA ASP A 4 -4.10 21.88 -17.83
C ASP A 4 -3.68 20.47 -17.38
N ARG A 5 -4.29 20.02 -16.27
CA ARG A 5 -4.70 18.60 -16.11
C ARG A 5 -6.03 18.42 -16.84
N PRO A 6 -6.29 17.30 -17.53
CA PRO A 6 -6.62 16.03 -16.86
C PRO A 6 -5.95 14.84 -17.58
N LYS A 7 -5.84 13.61 -17.05
CA LYS A 7 -6.90 12.60 -16.84
C LYS A 7 -6.40 11.57 -15.81
N GLU A 8 -7.33 10.99 -15.08
CA GLU A 8 -7.18 10.04 -13.97
C GLU A 8 -5.97 9.10 -14.11
N ALA A 9 -4.86 9.46 -13.47
CA ALA A 9 -3.86 8.48 -13.09
C ALA A 9 -4.51 7.59 -12.03
N GLY A 10 -4.51 6.27 -12.23
CA GLY A 10 -5.09 5.29 -11.31
C GLY A 10 -4.58 5.50 -9.89
N GLN A 11 -5.32 6.30 -9.13
CA GLN A 11 -5.00 6.61 -7.76
C GLN A 11 -5.49 5.41 -6.96
N LEU A 12 -4.58 4.67 -6.33
CA LEU A 12 -4.95 3.70 -5.30
C LEU A 12 -5.76 4.45 -4.25
N GLN A 13 -7.08 4.30 -4.29
CA GLN A 13 -7.95 4.91 -3.30
C GLN A 13 -7.65 4.22 -1.96
N HIS A 14 -7.38 5.00 -0.92
CA HIS A 14 -7.45 4.52 0.45
C HIS A 14 -8.91 4.65 0.89
N PRO A 15 -9.72 3.58 0.88
CA PRO A 15 -11.08 3.71 1.33
C PRO A 15 -11.09 3.94 2.85
N THR A 16 -11.51 5.13 3.28
CA THR A 16 -11.83 5.38 4.69
C THR A 16 -13.00 4.47 5.09
N VAL A 17 -13.06 4.02 6.35
CA VAL A 17 -14.16 3.19 6.89
C VAL A 17 -15.54 3.77 6.53
N HIS A 18 -15.67 5.10 6.55
CA HIS A 18 -16.87 5.82 6.14
C HIS A 18 -17.22 5.62 4.65
N ALA A 19 -16.24 5.65 3.75
CA ALA A 19 -16.45 5.41 2.31
C ALA A 19 -16.89 3.97 2.02
N VAL A 20 -16.38 3.00 2.79
CA VAL A 20 -16.77 1.58 2.66
C VAL A 20 -18.21 1.35 3.12
N ALA A 21 -18.65 2.02 4.19
CA ALA A 21 -20.04 1.96 4.64
C ALA A 21 -21.01 2.63 3.64
N VAL A 22 -20.58 3.73 3.02
CA VAL A 22 -21.39 4.53 2.08
C VAL A 22 -21.48 3.91 0.67
N GLY A 23 -20.44 3.23 0.20
CA GLY A 23 -20.44 2.53 -1.11
C GLY A 23 -21.46 1.39 -1.23
N SER A 24 -22.05 0.97 -0.11
CA SER A 24 -23.16 -0.01 -0.07
C SER A 24 -24.55 0.64 -0.25
N GLY A 25 -24.62 1.96 -0.43
CA GLY A 25 -25.84 2.75 -0.46
C GLY A 25 -26.49 2.86 -1.85
N SER A 26 -27.08 1.79 -2.36
CA SER A 26 -28.23 1.89 -3.28
C SER A 26 -29.23 0.73 -3.18
N GLY A 27 -29.09 -0.14 -2.17
CA GLY A 27 -30.00 -1.28 -1.97
C GLY A 27 -30.15 -1.70 -0.51
N GLY A 28 -30.87 -0.90 0.28
CA GLY A 28 -31.36 -1.24 1.62
C GLY A 28 -30.30 -1.58 2.70
N PRO A 29 -30.70 -1.71 3.98
CA PRO A 29 -29.81 -2.20 5.02
C PRO A 29 -29.54 -3.69 4.80
N GLN A 30 -28.37 -4.06 4.29
CA GLN A 30 -27.97 -5.46 4.23
C GLN A 30 -27.71 -5.96 5.66
N ARG A 31 -28.66 -6.71 6.23
CA ARG A 31 -28.51 -7.46 7.48
C ARG A 31 -27.37 -8.48 7.31
N GLY A 32 -26.14 -8.09 7.64
CA GLY A 32 -24.99 -8.99 7.60
C GLY A 32 -23.60 -8.38 7.41
N ILE A 33 -23.44 -7.05 7.40
CA ILE A 33 -22.13 -6.40 7.23
C ILE A 33 -21.48 -6.15 8.58
N ARG A 34 -20.23 -6.61 8.76
CA ARG A 34 -19.38 -6.28 9.91
C ARG A 34 -18.10 -5.60 9.42
N LEU A 35 -17.75 -4.47 10.04
CA LEU A 35 -16.52 -3.72 9.77
C LEU A 35 -15.55 -3.87 10.93
N ALA A 36 -14.26 -4.01 10.62
CA ALA A 36 -13.17 -3.95 11.59
C ALA A 36 -12.00 -3.16 11.00
N VAL A 37 -11.15 -2.61 11.88
CA VAL A 37 -9.92 -1.90 11.49
C VAL A 37 -8.76 -2.57 12.18
N SER A 38 -7.70 -2.83 11.43
CA SER A 38 -6.41 -3.27 12.00
C SER A 38 -5.31 -2.31 11.58
N LYS A 39 -4.31 -2.16 12.45
CA LYS A 39 -3.10 -1.38 12.18
C LYS A 39 -1.92 -2.33 12.16
N VAL A 40 -1.11 -2.27 11.12
CA VAL A 40 0.03 -3.17 10.92
C VAL A 40 1.27 -2.32 10.72
N SER A 41 2.27 -2.44 11.60
CA SER A 41 3.54 -1.73 11.47
C SER A 41 4.23 -2.09 10.16
N TRP A 42 4.84 -1.11 9.50
CA TRP A 42 5.65 -1.34 8.30
C TRP A 42 6.87 -2.22 8.59
N ASP A 43 7.39 -2.21 9.83
CA ASP A 43 8.51 -3.07 10.27
C ASP A 43 8.14 -4.56 10.36
N SER A 44 6.86 -4.92 10.32
CA SER A 44 6.43 -6.33 10.39
C SER A 44 6.90 -7.17 9.20
N TYR A 45 7.33 -6.52 8.11
CA TYR A 45 7.93 -7.16 6.96
C TYR A 45 9.44 -7.40 7.12
N ALA A 46 10.09 -6.95 8.20
CA ALA A 46 11.54 -7.06 8.38
C ALA A 46 12.04 -8.47 8.75
N ASP A 47 11.15 -9.42 9.06
CA ASP A 47 11.53 -10.74 9.55
C ASP A 47 11.83 -11.73 8.41
N GLY A 48 12.96 -11.48 7.74
CA GLY A 48 13.58 -12.40 6.78
C GLY A 48 14.75 -13.11 7.45
N GLY A 49 14.49 -14.33 7.94
CA GLY A 49 15.40 -15.42 8.32
C GLY A 49 16.88 -15.12 8.61
N GLU A 50 17.35 -15.55 9.78
CA GLU A 50 18.77 -15.71 10.09
C GLU A 50 19.50 -16.58 9.06
N LEU A 51 20.10 -15.95 8.04
CA LEU A 51 21.15 -16.57 7.23
C LEU A 51 22.48 -15.95 7.60
N ASN A 52 23.12 -16.60 8.58
CA ASN A 52 24.55 -16.70 8.78
C ASN A 52 25.40 -15.41 8.64
N GLY A 53 25.63 -14.75 9.78
CA GLY A 53 26.97 -14.26 10.12
C GLY A 53 27.62 -13.15 9.27
N ARG A 54 26.88 -12.33 8.51
CA ARG A 54 27.45 -11.13 7.89
C ARG A 54 26.69 -9.85 8.26
N SER A 55 27.36 -9.04 9.09
CA SER A 55 27.11 -7.65 9.46
C SER A 55 25.70 -7.28 9.98
N ARG A 56 25.65 -6.91 11.26
CA ARG A 56 24.50 -6.29 11.95
C ARG A 56 23.96 -5.03 11.25
N GLU A 57 24.67 -4.47 10.27
CA GLU A 57 24.24 -3.27 9.53
C GLU A 57 23.21 -3.56 8.42
N VAL A 58 23.15 -4.79 7.90
CA VAL A 58 22.20 -5.16 6.83
C VAL A 58 20.81 -5.52 7.39
N ARG A 59 20.71 -5.80 8.71
CA ARG A 59 19.50 -6.25 9.41
C ARG A 59 18.49 -5.15 9.77
N ARG A 60 18.64 -3.94 9.23
CA ARG A 60 17.79 -2.78 9.56
C ARG A 60 17.01 -2.21 8.38
N ASP A 61 16.91 -2.92 7.27
CA ASP A 61 16.20 -2.37 6.12
C ASP A 61 14.73 -2.81 6.05
N GLY A 62 13.96 -2.48 7.09
CA GLY A 62 12.50 -2.57 7.03
C GLY A 62 11.93 -1.78 5.85
N GLY A 63 12.62 -0.71 5.44
CA GLY A 63 12.29 0.08 4.26
C GLY A 63 12.45 -0.68 2.95
N TYR A 64 13.41 -1.60 2.82
CA TYR A 64 13.61 -2.42 1.62
C TYR A 64 12.40 -3.28 1.30
N ASN A 65 11.85 -3.95 2.31
CA ASN A 65 10.74 -4.87 2.10
C ASN A 65 9.47 -4.12 1.72
N VAL A 66 9.18 -3.00 2.40
CA VAL A 66 8.05 -2.13 2.03
C VAL A 66 8.24 -1.53 0.65
N ALA A 67 9.46 -1.07 0.32
CA ALA A 67 9.78 -0.49 -0.97
C ALA A 67 9.57 -1.50 -2.11
N ASN A 68 10.02 -2.74 -1.93
CA ASN A 68 9.84 -3.80 -2.91
C ASN A 68 8.38 -4.24 -3.04
N CYS A 69 7.65 -4.35 -1.93
CA CYS A 69 6.21 -4.65 -1.97
C CYS A 69 5.45 -3.59 -2.78
N MET A 70 5.74 -2.31 -2.56
CA MET A 70 5.08 -1.22 -3.30
C MET A 70 5.56 -1.14 -4.74
N ARG A 71 6.82 -1.47 -5.03
CA ARG A 71 7.32 -1.61 -6.40
C ARG A 71 6.54 -2.64 -7.18
N ALA A 72 6.37 -3.85 -6.65
CA ALA A 72 5.61 -4.91 -7.31
C ALA A 72 4.17 -4.50 -7.66
N VAL A 73 3.56 -3.59 -6.88
CA VAL A 73 2.22 -3.04 -7.12
C VAL A 73 2.24 -1.90 -8.15
N ALA A 74 3.18 -0.96 -8.02
CA ALA A 74 3.19 0.29 -8.77
C ALA A 74 3.92 0.18 -10.12
N GLU A 75 4.94 -0.67 -10.24
CA GLU A 75 5.78 -0.79 -11.44
C GLU A 75 4.97 -1.11 -12.71
N PRO A 76 4.00 -2.04 -12.72
CA PRO A 76 3.17 -2.25 -13.91
C PRO A 76 2.38 -1.01 -14.32
N LEU A 77 1.92 -0.20 -13.35
CA LEU A 77 1.17 1.03 -13.62
C LEU A 77 2.10 2.12 -14.17
N LEU A 78 3.29 2.28 -13.60
CA LEU A 78 4.28 3.25 -14.05
C LEU A 78 4.77 2.92 -15.46
N VAL A 79 5.10 1.65 -15.73
CA VAL A 79 5.51 1.20 -17.07
C VAL A 79 4.38 1.38 -18.08
N SER A 80 3.13 1.10 -17.70
CA SER A 80 1.99 1.31 -18.60
C SER A 80 1.74 2.78 -18.95
N GLN A 81 2.07 3.71 -18.05
CA GLN A 81 1.82 5.14 -18.25
C GLN A 81 2.99 5.89 -18.88
N PHE A 82 4.21 5.50 -18.54
CA PHE A 82 5.43 6.23 -18.90
C PHE A 82 6.36 5.42 -19.82
N GLY A 83 6.01 4.17 -20.12
CA GLY A 83 6.85 3.23 -20.86
C GLY A 83 7.93 2.59 -19.97
N PRO A 84 8.57 1.50 -20.40
CA PRO A 84 9.72 0.93 -19.70
C PRO A 84 10.95 1.85 -19.81
N GLY A 85 11.84 1.81 -18.82
CA GLY A 85 13.11 2.54 -18.90
C GLY A 85 13.88 2.61 -17.58
N GLU A 86 15.20 2.81 -17.68
CA GLU A 86 16.16 2.83 -16.57
C GLU A 86 15.76 3.78 -15.42
N VAL A 87 15.10 4.90 -15.74
CA VAL A 87 14.59 5.86 -14.76
C VAL A 87 13.51 5.23 -13.87
N ILE A 88 12.56 4.49 -14.44
CA ILE A 88 11.48 3.84 -13.68
C ILE A 88 12.04 2.62 -12.96
N ASP A 89 12.84 1.83 -13.67
CA ASP A 89 13.30 0.54 -13.19
C ASP A 89 14.32 0.71 -12.05
N ASP A 90 15.19 1.73 -12.06
CA ASP A 90 16.22 1.85 -11.04
C ASP A 90 16.15 3.16 -10.24
N GLU A 91 15.98 4.31 -10.89
CA GLU A 91 16.07 5.59 -10.18
C GLU A 91 14.86 5.84 -9.26
N VAL A 92 13.64 5.75 -9.79
CA VAL A 92 12.40 6.05 -9.05
C VAL A 92 12.29 5.17 -7.80
N PHE A 93 12.51 3.86 -7.93
CA PHE A 93 12.40 2.95 -6.80
C PHE A 93 13.58 3.06 -5.82
N ARG A 94 14.78 3.46 -6.28
CA ARG A 94 15.89 3.78 -5.38
C ARG A 94 15.56 5.00 -4.51
N TRP A 95 15.04 6.08 -5.10
CA TRP A 95 14.61 7.26 -4.35
C TRP A 95 13.45 6.95 -3.41
N TYR A 96 12.48 6.15 -3.88
CA TYR A 96 11.36 5.71 -3.05
C TYR A 96 11.82 4.93 -1.81
N ARG A 97 12.73 3.96 -1.97
CA ARG A 97 13.31 3.22 -0.84
C ARG A 97 14.00 4.16 0.16
N ALA A 98 14.80 5.12 -0.31
CA ALA A 98 15.47 6.07 0.57
C ALA A 98 14.47 6.90 1.41
N ILE A 99 13.39 7.36 0.78
CA ILE A 99 12.32 8.10 1.47
C ILE A 99 11.61 7.21 2.49
N VAL A 100 11.25 5.97 2.12
CA VAL A 100 10.59 5.02 3.02
C VAL A 100 11.47 4.74 4.24
N THR A 101 12.76 4.41 4.03
CA THR A 101 13.70 4.16 5.12
C THR A 101 13.86 5.37 6.04
N GLU A 102 13.97 6.58 5.47
CA GLU A 102 14.06 7.81 6.26
C GLU A 102 12.79 8.05 7.11
N ARG A 103 11.61 7.82 6.53
CA ARG A 103 10.32 8.01 7.22
C ARG A 103 10.11 6.97 8.32
N MET A 104 10.42 5.71 8.05
CA MET A 104 10.33 4.64 9.05
C MET A 104 11.25 4.89 10.25
N ALA A 105 12.39 5.57 10.06
CA ALA A 105 13.29 5.93 11.16
C ALA A 105 12.78 7.10 12.03
N LYS A 106 11.93 7.98 11.48
CA LYS A 106 11.47 9.21 12.14
C LYS A 106 10.05 9.12 12.67
N GLU A 107 9.22 8.28 12.07
CA GLU A 107 7.78 8.28 12.27
C GLU A 107 7.28 6.87 12.59
N LYS A 108 6.17 6.80 13.33
CA LYS A 108 5.44 5.56 13.52
C LYS A 108 4.66 5.24 12.24
N THR A 109 5.20 4.37 11.42
CA THR A 109 4.64 3.99 10.11
C THR A 109 3.79 2.73 10.20
N GLU A 110 2.52 2.82 9.78
CA GLU A 110 1.55 1.72 9.87
C GLU A 110 0.64 1.69 8.63
N PHE A 111 0.29 0.49 8.18
CA PHE A 111 -0.86 0.27 7.30
C PHE A 111 -2.12 0.24 8.15
N VAL A 112 -3.14 1.00 7.73
CA VAL A 112 -4.49 0.92 8.29
C VAL A 112 -5.34 0.10 7.33
N ASN A 113 -5.68 -1.13 7.74
CA ASN A 113 -6.48 -2.05 6.94
C ASN A 113 -7.92 -2.02 7.43
N VAL A 114 -8.86 -1.76 6.51
CA VAL A 114 -10.30 -1.92 6.76
C VAL A 114 -10.70 -3.32 6.33
N ILE A 115 -11.26 -4.08 7.27
CA ILE A 115 -11.73 -5.44 7.06
C ILE A 115 -13.25 -5.40 7.00
N VAL A 116 -13.81 -5.93 5.92
CA VAL A 116 -15.25 -6.03 5.70
C VAL A 116 -15.62 -7.51 5.66
N SER A 117 -16.54 -7.91 6.54
CA SER A 117 -17.16 -9.23 6.49
C SER A 117 -18.62 -9.08 6.07
N LEU A 118 -19.03 -9.85 5.06
CA LEU A 118 -20.36 -9.80 4.46
C LEU A 118 -21.04 -11.15 4.61
N THR A 119 -22.23 -11.16 5.19
CA THR A 119 -23.08 -12.36 5.25
C THR A 119 -24.18 -12.25 4.22
N LYS A 120 -24.25 -13.23 3.31
CA LYS A 120 -25.35 -13.32 2.34
C LYS A 120 -26.63 -13.73 3.05
N SER A 121 -27.65 -12.86 3.06
CA SER A 121 -28.98 -13.26 3.49
C SER A 121 -29.56 -14.27 2.48
N ARG A 122 -30.09 -15.40 2.96
CA ARG A 122 -30.88 -16.30 2.10
C ARG A 122 -32.22 -15.62 1.84
N ARG A 123 -32.60 -15.50 0.56
CA ARG A 123 -33.96 -15.09 0.18
C ARG A 123 -34.88 -16.27 0.53
N CYS A 124 -35.83 -16.05 1.44
CA CYS A 124 -36.98 -16.95 1.64
C CYS A 124 -38.01 -16.69 0.55
#